data_AF-A0A945LUB7-F1
#
_entry.id   AF-A0A945LUB7-F1
#
_cell.length_a   1.000
_cell.length_b   1.000
_cell.length_c   1.000
_cell.angle_alpha   90.00
_cell.angle_beta   90.00
_cell.angle_gamma   90.00
#
_symmetry.space_group_name_H-M   'P 1'
#
loop_
_entity.id
_entity.type
_entity.pdbx_description
1 polymer ?
#
loop_
_entity_poly.entity_id
_entity_poly.type
_entity_poly.pdbx_seq_one_letter_code
_entity_poly.pdbx_strand_id
1 'polypeptide(L)' 'LYGVLFARLVFLPAANKVQQRQEIMRFRNLLLVEGFAMLADKKSPRYIQDSMNSYLDPSIHFDIDKQLKRK' A
#
# COMPACT_ATOMS: atom_id res chain seq x y z
N LEU A 1 35.80 -19.58 -2.00
CA LEU A 1 34.66 -19.91 -2.90
C LEU A 1 33.32 -20.01 -2.15
N TYR A 2 33.25 -20.76 -1.04
CA TYR A 2 32.02 -20.99 -0.26
C TYR A 2 31.32 -19.72 0.27
N GLY A 3 32.07 -18.70 0.71
CA GLY A 3 31.49 -17.45 1.23
C GLY A 3 30.69 -16.67 0.19
N VAL A 4 31.12 -16.69 -1.09
CA VAL A 4 30.42 -15.99 -2.18
C VAL A 4 29.12 -16.71 -2.55
N LEU A 5 29.13 -18.05 -2.54
CA LEU A 5 27.93 -18.86 -2.76
C LEU A 5 26.91 -18.65 -1.64
N PHE A 6 27.34 -18.66 -0.38
CA PHE A 6 26.46 -18.43 0.77
C PHE A 6 25.87 -17.01 0.77
N ALA A 7 26.67 -15.99 0.44
CA ALA A 7 26.20 -14.61 0.33
C ALA A 7 25.12 -14.43 -0.74
N ARG A 8 25.30 -15.03 -1.92
CA ARG A 8 24.36 -14.88 -3.04
C ARG A 8 23.10 -15.71 -2.90
N LEU A 9 23.19 -16.91 -2.31
CA LEU A 9 22.06 -17.83 -2.23
C LEU A 9 21.21 -17.65 -0.96
N VAL A 10 21.79 -17.08 0.11
CA VAL A 10 21.08 -16.94 1.40
C VAL A 10 20.85 -15.47 1.72
N PHE A 11 21.92 -14.67 1.85
CA PHE A 11 21.79 -13.30 2.33
C PHE A 11 21.13 -12.37 1.31
N LEU A 12 21.48 -12.46 0.03
CA LEU A 12 20.84 -11.64 -1.02
C LEU A 12 19.33 -11.84 -1.12
N PRO A 13 18.79 -13.06 -1.29
CA PRO A 13 17.34 -13.25 -1.36
C PRO A 13 16.66 -12.95 -0.03
N ALA A 14 17.30 -13.20 1.11
CA ALA A 14 16.76 -12.83 2.42
C ALA A 14 16.63 -11.30 2.56
N ALA A 15 17.67 -10.55 2.20
CA ALA A 15 17.66 -9.09 2.22
C ALA A 15 16.58 -8.53 1.28
N ASN A 16 16.50 -9.03 0.05
CA ASN A 16 15.48 -8.62 -0.91
C ASN A 16 14.07 -8.89 -0.38
N LYS A 17 13.83 -10.05 0.25
CA LYS A 17 12.52 -10.40 0.81
C LYS A 17 12.13 -9.50 1.99
N VAL A 18 13.10 -9.15 2.85
CA VAL A 18 12.88 -8.21 3.95
C VAL A 18 12.58 -6.81 3.40
N GLN A 19 13.36 -6.35 2.44
CA GLN A 19 13.17 -5.05 1.81
C GLN A 19 11.79 -4.94 1.14
N GLN A 20 11.40 -5.93 0.33
CA GLN A 20 10.08 -5.96 -0.30
C GLN A 20 8.95 -5.89 0.73
N ARG A 21 9.06 -6.64 1.84
CA ARG A 21 8.06 -6.60 2.91
C ARG A 21 7.98 -5.21 3.57
N GLN A 22 9.12 -4.57 3.79
CA GLN A 22 9.17 -3.21 4.34
C GLN A 22 8.59 -2.19 3.37
N GLU A 23 8.87 -2.30 2.07
CA GLU A 23 8.31 -1.41 1.05
C GLU A 23 6.78 -1.50 0.99
N ILE A 24 6.22 -2.71 1.05
CA ILE A 24 4.76 -2.92 1.11
C ILE A 24 4.18 -2.28 2.38
N MET A 25 4.82 -2.50 3.54
CA MET A 25 4.36 -1.92 4.80
C MET A 25 4.44 -0.39 4.79
N ARG A 26 5.51 0.17 4.21
CA ARG A 26 5.71 1.60 4.04
C ARG A 26 4.65 2.20 3.12
N PHE A 27 4.40 1.56 1.98
CA PHE A 27 3.37 2.00 1.03
C PHE A 27 2.00 2.06 1.70
N ARG A 28 1.62 1.00 2.42
CA ARG A 28 0.38 0.99 3.20
C ARG A 28 0.31 2.12 4.21
N ASN A 29 1.38 2.34 4.98
CA ASN A 29 1.41 3.40 5.98
C ASN A 29 1.31 4.79 5.34
N LEU A 30 1.92 4.99 4.16
CA LEU A 30 1.82 6.24 3.41
C LEU A 30 0.39 6.53 2.96
N LEU A 31 -0.30 5.52 2.41
CA LEU A 31 -1.71 5.63 2.05
C LEU A 31 -2.60 5.97 3.24
N LEU A 32 -2.35 5.35 4.39
CA LEU A 32 -3.09 5.65 5.62
C LEU A 32 -2.87 7.10 6.08
N VAL A 33 -1.62 7.58 6.06
CA VAL A 33 -1.29 8.96 6.42
C VAL A 33 -1.94 9.95 5.46
N GLU A 34 -1.90 9.69 4.15
CA GLU A 34 -2.53 10.54 3.14
C GLU A 34 -4.05 10.57 3.30
N GLY A 35 -4.67 9.40 3.55
CA GLY A 35 -6.09 9.30 3.89
C GLY A 35 -6.46 10.13 5.12
N PHE A 36 -5.68 10.01 6.21
CA PHE A 36 -5.90 10.80 7.42
C PHE A 36 -5.69 12.30 7.21
N ALA A 37 -4.69 12.70 6.42
CA ALA A 37 -4.45 14.10 6.08
C ALA A 37 -5.65 14.68 5.30
N MET A 38 -6.19 13.96 4.32
CA MET A 38 -7.37 14.41 3.58
C MET A 38 -8.64 14.50 4.44
N LEU A 39 -8.77 13.62 5.44
CA LEU A 39 -9.84 13.71 6.43
C LEU A 39 -9.68 14.93 7.34
N ALA A 40 -8.45 15.24 7.77
CA ALA A 40 -8.15 16.43 8.57
C ALA A 40 -8.45 17.73 7.80
N ASP A 41 -8.17 17.75 6.50
CA ASP A 41 -8.47 18.85 5.58
C ASP A 41 -9.97 18.96 5.22
N LYS A 42 -10.83 18.07 5.75
CA LYS A 42 -12.27 18.00 5.47
C LYS A 42 -12.60 17.88 3.98
N LYS A 43 -11.77 17.18 3.21
CA LYS A 43 -12.04 16.95 1.78
C LYS A 43 -13.32 16.12 1.60
N SER A 44 -14.02 16.35 0.49
CA SER A 44 -15.25 15.61 0.17
C SER A 44 -14.98 14.09 0.13
N PRO A 45 -15.90 13.25 0.67
CA PRO A 45 -15.72 11.79 0.66
C PRO A 45 -15.45 11.20 -0.73
N ARG A 46 -16.05 11.77 -1.79
CA ARG A 46 -15.79 11.36 -3.18
C ARG A 46 -14.37 11.66 -3.63
N TYR A 47 -13.84 12.82 -3.25
CA TYR A 47 -12.46 13.18 -3.56
C TYR A 47 -11.46 12.23 -2.85
N ILE A 48 -11.76 11.85 -1.61
CA ILE A 48 -10.95 10.90 -0.85
C ILE A 48 -11.01 9.51 -1.52
N GLN A 49 -12.20 9.07 -1.94
CA GLN A 49 -12.36 7.81 -2.70
C GLN A 49 -11.52 7.81 -3.97
N ASP A 50 -11.66 8.83 -4.82
CA ASP A 50 -10.97 8.87 -6.12
C ASP A 50 -9.44 8.91 -5.94
N SER A 51 -8.96 9.70 -4.97
CA SER A 51 -7.53 9.74 -4.65
C SER A 51 -7.03 8.39 -4.14
N MET A 52 -7.73 7.76 -3.19
CA MET A 52 -7.31 6.47 -2.62
C MET A 52 -7.40 5.32 -3.63
N ASN A 53 -8.42 5.31 -4.49
CA ASN A 53 -8.58 4.31 -5.55
C ASN A 53 -7.48 4.40 -6.62
N SER A 54 -6.93 5.60 -6.87
CA SER A 54 -5.82 5.76 -7.83
C SER A 54 -4.56 4.96 -7.48
N TYR A 55 -4.38 4.64 -6.19
CA TYR A 55 -3.26 3.85 -5.68
C TYR A 55 -3.52 2.33 -5.68
N LEU A 56 -4.75 1.91 -5.98
CA LEU A 56 -5.20 0.53 -5.89
C LEU A 56 -5.45 -0.06 -7.27
N ASP A 57 -5.30 -1.38 -7.36
CA ASP A 57 -5.66 -2.13 -8.57
C ASP A 57 -7.17 -1.95 -8.87
N PRO A 58 -7.58 -1.78 -10.15
CA PRO A 58 -8.98 -1.61 -10.53
C PRO A 58 -9.93 -2.67 -9.97
N SER A 59 -9.44 -3.89 -9.73
CA SER A 59 -10.22 -4.99 -9.17
C SER A 59 -10.67 -4.77 -7.71
N ILE A 60 -9.98 -3.93 -6.95
CA ILE A 60 -10.23 -3.67 -5.52
C ILE A 60 -10.68 -2.24 -5.24
N HIS A 61 -11.06 -1.49 -6.27
CA HIS A 61 -11.56 -0.12 -6.11
C HIS A 61 -12.78 -0.08 -5.19
N PHE A 62 -12.73 0.84 -4.23
CA PHE A 62 -13.82 1.09 -3.29
C PHE A 62 -14.86 2.03 -3.92
N ASP A 63 -16.13 1.77 -3.68
CA ASP A 63 -17.24 2.55 -4.22
C ASP A 63 -18.24 2.88 -3.11
N ILE A 64 -18.32 4.17 -2.76
CA ILE A 64 -19.23 4.69 -1.72
C ILE A 64 -20.70 4.38 -2.07
N ASP A 65 -21.08 4.47 -3.35
CA ASP A 65 -22.49 4.29 -3.74
C ASP A 65 -22.93 2.84 -3.58
N LYS A 66 -22.03 1.87 -3.82
CA LYS A 66 -22.27 0.44 -3.52
C LYS A 66 -22.36 0.17 -2.03
N GLN A 67 -21.56 0.86 -1.21
CA GLN A 67 -21.61 0.70 0.24
C GLN A 67 -22.91 1.25 0.84
N LEU A 68 -23.35 2.43 0.38
CA LEU A 68 -24.54 3.10 0.91
C LEU A 68 -25.83 2.31 0.62
N LYS A 69 -25.92 1.66 -0.55
CA LYS A 69 -27.05 0.78 -0.94
C LYS A 69 -27.13 -0.52 -0.15
N ARG A 70 -26.05 -0.90 0.54
CA ARG A 70 -25.94 -2.15 1.30
C ARG A 70 -26.40 -2.01 2.76
N LYS A 71 -26.70 -0.78 3.19
CA LYS A 71 -27.27 -0.42 4.48
C LYS A 71 -28.77 -0.23 4.36
#